data_AF-A0A2M8XZN2-F1
#
_entry.id   AF-A0A2M8XZN2-F1
#
_cell.length_a   1.000
_cell.length_b   1.000
_cell.length_c   1.000
_cell.angle_alpha   90.00
_cell.angle_beta   90.00
_cell.angle_gamma   90.00
#
_symmetry.space_group_name_H-M   'P 1'
#
loop_
_entity.id
_entity.type
_entity.pdbx_description
1 polymer ?
#
loop_
_entity_poly.entity_id
_entity_poly.type
_entity_poly.pdbx_seq_one_letter_code
_entity_poly.pdbx_strand_id
1 'polypeptide(L)'
;MKNSEFEIHPFNEAFYSKALLTKTRSILNDVESLNDFWKKEYYDCQNDDVILDLLQNIILNVGAISRFFWPSKNTGNYKNRAEKLREVYNINYSNLLRDRKMRNLIEHFDENLDDFLKEFINGIVMQKYVGPITYVDDARIFFRAYFYDKHIFKMFNVEYEIKPIIAEIKRINEILLLQQENGGRFILK
;
A
#
# COMPACT_ATOMS: atom_id res chain seq x y z
N MET A 1 35.87 -0.30 21.37
CA MET A 1 34.82 0.69 21.05
C MET A 1 33.48 -0.02 21.19
N LYS A 2 32.59 0.40 22.10
CA LYS A 2 31.22 -0.13 22.14
C LYS A 2 30.56 0.27 20.82
N ASN A 3 30.08 -0.70 20.03
CA ASN A 3 29.19 -0.42 18.91
C ASN A 3 27.98 0.32 19.49
N SER A 4 27.90 1.64 19.30
CA SER A 4 26.68 2.35 19.64
C SER A 4 25.59 1.83 18.71
N GLU A 5 24.53 1.26 19.28
CA GLU A 5 23.34 0.90 18.52
C GLU A 5 22.85 2.12 17.74
N PHE A 6 22.53 1.94 16.46
CA PHE A 6 22.06 3.04 15.62
C PHE A 6 20.77 3.65 16.18
N GLU A 7 20.73 4.98 16.20
CA GLU A 7 19.59 5.79 16.63
C GLU A 7 19.30 6.87 15.57
N ILE A 8 18.01 7.19 15.37
CA ILE A 8 17.62 8.32 14.53
C ILE A 8 17.89 9.60 15.32
N HIS A 9 19.02 10.24 15.04
CA HIS A 9 19.33 11.50 15.69
C HIS A 9 18.34 12.62 15.33
N PRO A 10 18.12 13.58 16.24
CA PRO A 10 17.31 14.77 16.06
C PRO A 10 17.37 15.45 14.68
N PHE A 11 18.58 15.66 14.16
CA PHE A 11 18.80 16.32 12.87
C PHE A 11 18.54 15.41 11.66
N ASN A 12 18.40 14.10 11.87
CA ASN A 12 18.11 13.11 10.83
C ASN A 12 16.60 12.81 10.69
N GLU A 13 15.77 13.23 11.65
CA GLU A 13 14.32 12.98 11.65
C GLU A 13 13.64 13.51 10.37
N ALA A 14 14.04 14.71 9.94
CA ALA A 14 13.51 15.36 8.75
C ALA A 14 13.66 14.51 7.47
N PHE A 15 14.73 13.69 7.35
CA PHE A 15 14.90 12.81 6.20
C PHE A 15 13.87 11.70 6.16
N TYR A 16 13.53 11.12 7.32
CA TYR A 16 12.50 10.09 7.42
C TYR A 16 11.12 10.67 7.17
N SER A 17 10.80 11.81 7.77
CA SER A 17 9.52 12.49 7.54
C SER A 17 9.38 12.90 6.08
N LYS A 18 10.43 13.44 5.44
CA LYS A 18 10.38 13.81 4.01
C LYS A 18 10.19 12.59 3.11
N ALA A 19 10.87 11.47 3.38
CA ALA A 19 10.75 10.24 2.61
C ALA A 19 9.33 9.67 2.68
N LEU A 20 8.76 9.56 3.89
CA LEU A 20 7.39 9.09 4.09
C LEU A 20 6.36 10.06 3.51
N LEU A 21 6.55 11.37 3.64
CA LEU A 21 5.66 12.39 3.10
C LEU A 21 5.58 12.34 1.58
N THR A 22 6.70 12.09 0.91
CA THR A 22 6.72 11.94 -0.54
C THR A 22 5.87 10.75 -0.99
N LYS A 23 5.95 9.62 -0.27
CA LYS A 23 5.17 8.42 -0.57
C LYS A 23 3.69 8.58 -0.27
N THR A 24 3.35 9.16 0.87
CA THR A 24 1.94 9.42 1.23
C THR A 24 1.30 10.41 0.27
N ARG A 25 2.00 11.47 -0.17
CA ARG A 25 1.50 12.40 -1.21
C ARG A 25 1.25 11.69 -2.54
N SER A 26 2.17 10.83 -2.98
CA SER A 26 1.94 10.02 -4.20
C SER A 26 0.65 9.22 -4.12
N ILE A 27 0.44 8.51 -2.99
CA ILE A 27 -0.79 7.73 -2.77
C ILE A 27 -2.02 8.64 -2.77
N LEU A 28 -1.97 9.79 -2.09
CA LEU A 28 -3.13 10.68 -2.01
C LEU A 28 -3.47 11.31 -3.37
N ASN A 29 -2.49 11.62 -4.21
CA ASN A 29 -2.72 12.07 -5.59
C ASN A 29 -3.37 10.97 -6.44
N ASP A 30 -2.94 9.72 -6.29
CA ASP A 30 -3.56 8.57 -6.97
C ASP A 30 -4.99 8.36 -6.48
N VAL A 31 -5.25 8.56 -5.18
CA VAL A 31 -6.61 8.50 -4.60
C VAL A 31 -7.50 9.63 -5.12
N GLU A 32 -6.98 10.84 -5.26
CA GLU A 32 -7.71 11.96 -5.88
C GLU A 32 -8.09 11.62 -7.33
N SER A 33 -7.13 11.11 -8.11
CA SER A 33 -7.37 10.64 -9.49
C SER A 33 -8.42 9.51 -9.54
N LEU A 34 -8.38 8.58 -8.59
CA LEU A 34 -9.38 7.51 -8.48
C LEU A 34 -10.79 8.06 -8.21
N ASN A 35 -10.90 9.08 -7.35
CA ASN A 35 -12.20 9.68 -7.02
C ASN A 35 -12.83 10.38 -8.22
N ASP A 36 -12.04 10.90 -9.17
CA ASP A 36 -12.55 11.55 -10.37
C ASP A 36 -13.35 10.61 -11.27
N PHE A 37 -13.00 9.32 -11.32
CA PHE A 37 -13.79 8.32 -12.06
C PHE A 37 -15.18 8.11 -11.47
N TRP A 38 -15.33 8.29 -10.16
CA TRP A 38 -16.58 8.09 -9.45
C TRP A 38 -17.43 9.36 -9.32
N LYS A 39 -16.98 10.49 -9.86
CA LYS A 39 -17.77 11.74 -9.94
C LYS A 39 -18.85 11.68 -11.05
N LYS A 40 -18.67 10.82 -12.04
CA LYS A 40 -19.64 10.63 -13.13
C LYS A 40 -20.81 9.77 -12.64
N GLU A 41 -22.04 10.08 -13.06
CA GLU A 41 -23.24 9.29 -12.70
C GLU A 41 -23.20 7.86 -13.26
N TYR A 42 -22.40 7.62 -14.30
CA TYR A 42 -22.26 6.31 -14.93
C TYR A 42 -20.79 5.89 -15.04
N TYR A 43 -20.53 4.64 -14.67
CA TYR A 43 -19.24 3.98 -14.87
C TYR A 43 -19.16 3.37 -16.27
N ASP A 44 -18.19 3.78 -17.07
CA ASP A 44 -17.81 3.08 -18.29
C ASP A 44 -16.50 2.30 -18.10
N CYS A 45 -16.32 1.23 -18.89
CA CYS A 45 -15.14 0.39 -18.79
C CYS A 45 -13.91 0.94 -19.53
N GLN A 46 -13.99 2.16 -20.09
CA GLN A 46 -12.88 2.74 -20.86
C GLN A 46 -11.66 3.02 -19.98
N ASN A 47 -11.90 3.23 -18.68
CA ASN A 47 -10.88 3.59 -17.71
C ASN A 47 -10.46 2.44 -16.79
N ASP A 48 -10.91 1.20 -17.05
CA ASP A 48 -10.58 0.01 -16.24
C ASP A 48 -9.08 -0.10 -15.98
N ASP A 49 -8.26 0.00 -17.03
CA ASP A 49 -6.80 -0.16 -16.91
C ASP A 49 -6.20 0.95 -16.05
N VAL A 50 -6.63 2.20 -16.24
CA VAL A 50 -6.14 3.34 -15.47
C VAL A 50 -6.49 3.19 -13.98
N ILE A 51 -7.72 2.76 -13.67
CA ILE A 51 -8.16 2.50 -12.30
C ILE A 51 -7.31 1.41 -11.65
N LEU A 52 -7.09 0.31 -12.36
CA LEU A 52 -6.30 -0.82 -11.87
C LEU A 52 -4.82 -0.44 -11.69
N ASP A 53 -4.25 0.34 -12.61
CA ASP A 53 -2.87 0.84 -12.52
C ASP A 53 -2.69 1.78 -11.32
N LEU A 54 -3.64 2.70 -11.09
CA LEU A 54 -3.66 3.56 -9.90
C LEU A 54 -3.72 2.75 -8.60
N LEU A 55 -4.56 1.72 -8.55
CA LEU A 55 -4.66 0.83 -7.38
C LEU A 55 -3.35 0.06 -7.14
N GLN A 56 -2.72 -0.46 -8.19
CA GLN A 56 -1.41 -1.10 -8.06
C GLN A 56 -0.33 -0.12 -7.57
N ASN A 57 -0.31 1.10 -8.10
CA ASN A 57 0.61 2.16 -7.66
C ASN A 57 0.42 2.54 -6.18
N ILE A 58 -0.83 2.60 -5.71
CA ILE A 58 -1.16 2.79 -4.29
C ILE A 58 -0.56 1.65 -3.47
N ILE A 59 -0.79 0.39 -3.85
CA ILE A 59 -0.28 -0.78 -3.11
C ILE A 59 1.26 -0.82 -3.10
N LEU A 60 1.93 -0.50 -4.21
CA LEU A 60 3.38 -0.44 -4.28
C LEU A 60 3.95 0.63 -3.34
N ASN A 61 3.36 1.82 -3.30
CA ASN A 61 3.78 2.89 -2.39
C ASN A 61 3.45 2.57 -0.92
N VAL A 62 2.31 1.94 -0.65
CA VAL A 62 1.97 1.37 0.67
C VAL A 62 3.04 0.37 1.11
N GLY A 63 3.46 -0.50 0.20
CA GLY A 63 4.55 -1.44 0.41
C GLY A 63 5.89 -0.76 0.73
N ALA A 64 6.19 0.34 0.04
CA ALA A 64 7.38 1.14 0.32
C ALA A 64 7.34 1.80 1.70
N ILE A 65 6.19 2.33 2.12
CA ILE A 65 5.96 2.87 3.46
C ILE A 65 6.09 1.76 4.51
N SER A 66 5.46 0.61 4.28
CA SER A 66 5.51 -0.56 5.16
C SER A 66 6.94 -0.96 5.52
N ARG A 67 7.90 -0.89 4.57
CA ARG A 67 9.31 -1.23 4.82
C ARG A 67 10.02 -0.33 5.84
N PHE A 68 9.53 0.90 6.07
CA PHE A 68 10.06 1.75 7.15
C PHE A 68 9.69 1.19 8.51
N PHE A 69 8.44 0.74 8.66
CA PHE A 69 7.87 0.20 9.90
C PHE A 69 8.13 -1.30 10.08
N TRP A 70 8.35 -2.03 9.00
CA TRP A 70 8.50 -3.48 8.98
C TRP A 70 9.57 -3.81 7.93
N PRO A 71 10.86 -3.72 8.25
CA PRO A 71 11.92 -4.03 7.30
C PRO A 71 11.89 -5.51 6.87
N SER A 72 12.39 -5.79 5.67
CA SER A 72 12.63 -7.17 5.23
C SER A 72 13.74 -7.83 6.04
N LYS A 73 14.81 -7.07 6.34
CA LYS A 73 15.90 -7.48 7.25
C LYS A 73 15.65 -6.90 8.63
N ASN A 74 15.24 -7.74 9.59
CA ASN A 74 14.94 -7.30 10.95
C ASN A 74 16.18 -7.41 11.86
N THR A 75 17.27 -6.73 11.50
CA THR A 75 18.56 -6.79 12.20
C THR A 75 19.18 -5.41 12.37
N GLY A 76 19.91 -5.22 13.46
CA GLY A 76 20.68 -4.01 13.77
C GLY A 76 19.89 -2.71 13.52
N ASN A 77 20.50 -1.81 12.74
CA ASN A 77 20.00 -0.47 12.47
C ASN A 77 18.57 -0.43 11.88
N TYR A 78 18.19 -1.45 11.10
CA TYR A 78 16.86 -1.50 10.47
C TYR A 78 15.76 -1.76 11.50
N LYS A 79 16.03 -2.63 12.48
CA LYS A 79 15.11 -2.93 13.58
C LYS A 79 14.90 -1.68 14.44
N ASN A 80 15.98 -1.02 14.84
CA ASN A 80 15.94 0.20 15.67
C ASN A 80 15.17 1.33 14.99
N ARG A 81 15.43 1.57 13.69
CA ARG A 81 14.64 2.52 12.88
C ARG A 81 13.16 2.16 12.92
N ALA A 82 12.84 0.89 12.67
CA ALA A 82 11.46 0.45 12.57
C ALA A 82 10.70 0.60 13.90
N GLU A 83 11.35 0.26 15.01
CA GLU A 83 10.81 0.48 16.37
C GLU A 83 10.54 1.96 16.62
N LYS A 84 11.52 2.84 16.34
CA LYS A 84 11.36 4.28 16.55
C LYS A 84 10.24 4.88 15.70
N LEU A 85 10.17 4.51 14.43
CA LEU A 85 9.12 5.02 13.55
C LEU A 85 7.74 4.47 13.94
N ARG A 86 7.63 3.21 14.35
CA ARG A 86 6.34 2.69 14.83
C ARG A 86 5.84 3.43 16.07
N GLU A 87 6.74 3.80 16.99
CA GLU A 87 6.42 4.66 18.14
C GLU A 87 5.91 6.02 17.66
N VAL A 88 6.68 6.72 16.82
CA VAL A 88 6.35 8.08 16.35
C VAL A 88 5.01 8.15 15.59
N TYR A 89 4.68 7.13 14.80
CA TYR A 89 3.46 7.10 13.99
C TYR A 89 2.34 6.26 14.61
N ASN A 90 2.48 5.80 15.86
CA ASN A 90 1.49 4.97 16.56
C ASN A 90 1.05 3.72 15.78
N ILE A 91 2.02 2.99 15.22
CA ILE A 91 1.78 1.77 14.43
C ILE A 91 2.04 0.53 15.29
N ASN A 92 0.99 -0.27 15.51
CA ASN A 92 1.05 -1.52 16.25
C ASN A 92 1.20 -2.75 15.33
N TYR A 93 1.37 -3.94 15.92
CA TYR A 93 1.57 -5.20 15.19
C TYR A 93 0.33 -5.73 14.45
N SER A 94 -0.86 -5.23 14.79
CA SER A 94 -2.13 -5.53 14.10
C SER A 94 -2.42 -4.56 12.95
N ASN A 95 -1.53 -3.60 12.69
CA ASN A 95 -1.71 -2.63 11.63
C ASN A 95 -1.71 -3.31 10.25
N LEU A 96 -2.71 -2.96 9.43
CA LEU A 96 -2.92 -3.49 8.09
C LEU A 96 -1.73 -3.28 7.13
N LEU A 97 -0.91 -2.24 7.33
CA LEU A 97 0.28 -2.00 6.51
C LEU A 97 1.36 -3.08 6.72
N ARG A 98 1.21 -3.94 7.74
CA ARG A 98 2.11 -5.06 7.98
C ARG A 98 1.93 -6.18 6.96
N ASP A 99 0.73 -6.36 6.39
CA ASP A 99 0.52 -7.41 5.38
C ASP A 99 1.24 -7.06 4.07
N ARG A 100 2.06 -7.99 3.60
CA ARG A 100 2.92 -7.84 2.42
C ARG A 100 2.44 -8.64 1.23
N LYS A 101 1.38 -9.44 1.35
CA LYS A 101 0.94 -10.37 0.31
C LYS A 101 0.73 -9.69 -1.04
N MET A 102 -0.11 -8.65 -1.09
CA MET A 102 -0.42 -7.98 -2.36
C MET A 102 0.82 -7.29 -2.95
N ARG A 103 1.64 -6.64 -2.12
CA ARG A 103 2.88 -6.00 -2.59
C ARG A 103 3.85 -7.03 -3.15
N ASN A 104 4.09 -8.13 -2.44
CA ASN A 104 4.97 -9.20 -2.90
C ASN A 104 4.47 -9.78 -4.23
N LEU A 105 3.16 -9.98 -4.34
CA LEU A 105 2.53 -10.46 -5.56
C LEU A 105 2.80 -9.53 -6.74
N ILE A 106 2.70 -8.21 -6.56
CA ILE A 106 2.97 -7.23 -7.62
C ILE A 106 4.48 -7.10 -7.91
N GLU A 107 5.33 -7.06 -6.88
CA GLU A 107 6.79 -6.88 -7.04
C GLU A 107 7.47 -8.08 -7.71
N HIS A 108 6.93 -9.29 -7.51
CA HIS A 108 7.42 -10.55 -8.08
C HIS A 108 6.39 -11.15 -9.05
N PHE A 109 5.69 -10.29 -9.79
CA PHE A 109 4.56 -10.71 -10.62
C PHE A 109 4.96 -11.72 -11.70
N ASP A 110 6.17 -11.60 -12.23
CA ASP A 110 6.77 -12.55 -13.16
C ASP A 110 6.85 -13.97 -12.58
N GLU A 111 7.40 -14.14 -11.37
CA GLU A 111 7.49 -15.43 -10.69
C GLU A 111 6.08 -15.97 -10.34
N ASN A 112 5.20 -15.11 -9.82
CA ASN A 112 3.83 -15.52 -9.47
C ASN A 112 2.99 -15.90 -10.70
N LEU A 113 3.26 -15.29 -11.85
CA LEU A 113 2.63 -15.65 -13.12
C LEU A 113 3.07 -17.04 -13.58
N ASP A 114 4.37 -17.34 -13.50
CA ASP A 114 4.91 -18.65 -13.85
C ASP A 114 4.33 -19.75 -12.95
N ASP A 115 4.28 -19.50 -11.63
CA ASP A 115 3.68 -20.42 -10.66
C ASP A 115 2.19 -20.63 -10.96
N PHE A 116 1.45 -19.55 -11.22
CA PHE A 116 0.04 -19.63 -11.60
C PHE A 116 -0.16 -20.48 -12.86
N LEU A 117 0.60 -20.23 -13.93
CA LEU A 117 0.47 -20.95 -15.19
C LEU A 117 0.86 -22.44 -15.08
N LYS A 118 1.77 -22.77 -14.16
CA LYS A 118 2.17 -24.15 -13.86
C LYS A 118 1.08 -24.93 -13.11
N GLU A 119 0.35 -24.27 -12.22
CA GLU A 119 -0.71 -24.88 -11.41
C GLU A 119 -2.10 -24.82 -12.07
N PHE A 120 -2.31 -23.92 -13.03
CA PHE A 120 -3.60 -23.71 -13.66
C PHE A 120 -3.98 -24.86 -14.62
N ILE A 121 -4.93 -25.69 -14.18
CA ILE A 121 -5.43 -26.85 -14.96
C ILE A 121 -6.70 -26.49 -15.74
N ASN A 122 -7.66 -25.81 -15.11
CA ASN A 122 -8.92 -25.37 -15.71
C ASN A 122 -9.52 -24.17 -14.96
N GLY A 123 -10.43 -23.44 -15.61
CA GLY A 123 -11.14 -22.29 -15.03
C GLY A 123 -11.35 -21.15 -16.02
N ILE A 124 -12.08 -20.12 -15.60
CA ILE A 124 -12.26 -18.88 -16.37
C ILE A 124 -11.37 -17.80 -15.76
N VAL A 125 -10.39 -17.35 -16.53
CA VAL A 125 -9.49 -16.27 -16.13
C VAL A 125 -9.93 -14.96 -16.80
N MET A 126 -10.25 -13.96 -16.00
CA MET A 126 -10.49 -12.60 -16.46
C MET A 126 -9.19 -11.79 -16.34
N GLN A 127 -8.70 -11.27 -17.47
CA GLN A 127 -7.47 -10.47 -17.51
C GLN A 127 -7.62 -9.15 -16.74
N LYS A 128 -8.82 -8.59 -16.71
CA LYS A 128 -9.16 -7.41 -15.92
C LYS A 128 -10.64 -7.40 -15.58
N TYR A 129 -10.99 -6.74 -14.48
CA TYR A 129 -12.37 -6.49 -14.10
C TYR A 129 -12.48 -5.25 -13.22
N VAL A 130 -13.36 -4.32 -13.57
CA VAL A 130 -13.78 -3.26 -12.65
C VAL A 130 -15.30 -3.20 -12.67
N GLY A 131 -15.93 -3.43 -11.53
CA GLY A 131 -17.38 -3.56 -11.47
C GLY A 131 -17.89 -4.08 -10.12
N PRO A 132 -19.21 -4.14 -9.93
CA PRO A 132 -19.80 -4.71 -8.71
C PRO A 132 -19.52 -6.20 -8.58
N ILE A 133 -19.23 -6.67 -7.36
CA ILE A 133 -18.99 -8.10 -7.10
C ILE A 133 -20.17 -8.99 -7.51
N THR A 134 -21.39 -8.46 -7.53
CA THR A 134 -22.62 -9.17 -7.89
C THR A 134 -22.70 -9.65 -9.33
N TYR A 135 -21.86 -9.13 -10.24
CA TYR A 135 -21.88 -9.51 -11.66
C TYR A 135 -20.84 -10.59 -12.02
N VAL A 136 -20.13 -11.12 -11.02
CA VAL A 136 -19.15 -12.18 -11.20
C VAL A 136 -19.43 -13.32 -10.24
N ASP A 137 -19.06 -14.54 -10.64
CA ASP A 137 -19.12 -15.73 -9.79
C ASP A 137 -17.80 -15.93 -9.02
N ASP A 138 -17.87 -16.65 -7.90
CA ASP A 138 -16.72 -16.93 -7.03
C ASP A 138 -15.68 -17.86 -7.67
N ALA A 139 -16.02 -18.55 -8.76
CA ALA A 139 -15.14 -19.51 -9.44
C ALA A 139 -14.18 -18.83 -10.44
N ARG A 140 -14.37 -17.55 -10.74
CA ARG A 140 -13.50 -16.78 -11.64
C ARG A 140 -12.18 -16.42 -10.99
N ILE A 141 -11.12 -16.57 -11.77
CA ILE A 141 -9.80 -16.10 -11.41
C ILE A 141 -9.59 -14.73 -12.05
N PHE A 142 -9.16 -13.76 -11.26
CA PHE A 142 -8.89 -12.41 -11.74
C PHE A 142 -7.39 -12.18 -11.78
N PHE A 143 -6.86 -11.82 -12.95
CA PHE A 143 -5.47 -11.36 -13.04
C PHE A 143 -5.29 -10.06 -12.24
N ARG A 144 -6.26 -9.15 -12.41
CA ARG A 144 -6.45 -7.95 -11.60
C ARG A 144 -7.91 -7.51 -11.64
N ALA A 145 -8.45 -7.14 -10.49
CA ALA A 145 -9.84 -6.71 -10.39
C ALA A 145 -10.03 -5.66 -9.30
N TYR A 146 -11.01 -4.77 -9.50
CA TYR A 146 -11.50 -3.86 -8.47
C TYR A 146 -13.02 -3.94 -8.35
N PHE A 147 -13.48 -4.37 -7.17
CA PHE A 147 -14.88 -4.42 -6.81
C PHE A 147 -15.28 -3.13 -6.12
N TYR A 148 -15.79 -2.14 -6.87
CA TYR A 148 -15.99 -0.79 -6.35
C TYR A 148 -17.08 -0.70 -5.28
N ASP A 149 -18.06 -1.62 -5.28
CA ASP A 149 -19.15 -1.68 -4.31
C ASP A 149 -18.69 -2.22 -2.94
N LYS A 150 -17.58 -2.97 -2.94
CA LYS A 150 -16.92 -3.49 -1.72
C LYS A 150 -15.60 -2.80 -1.41
N HIS A 151 -15.08 -1.98 -2.33
CA HIS A 151 -13.73 -1.39 -2.27
C HIS A 151 -12.62 -2.43 -2.13
N ILE A 152 -12.77 -3.57 -2.81
CA ILE A 152 -11.80 -4.66 -2.78
C ILE A 152 -10.97 -4.64 -4.06
N PHE A 153 -9.66 -4.56 -3.92
CA PHE A 153 -8.72 -4.81 -5.01
C PHE A 153 -8.22 -6.26 -4.91
N LYS A 154 -8.29 -7.00 -6.00
CA LYS A 154 -7.97 -8.43 -6.07
C LYS A 154 -7.00 -8.72 -7.20
N MET A 155 -6.01 -9.55 -6.93
CA MET A 155 -5.10 -10.12 -7.92
C MET A 155 -4.86 -11.58 -7.56
N PHE A 156 -5.14 -12.48 -8.51
CA PHE A 156 -5.21 -13.92 -8.28
C PHE A 156 -6.03 -14.27 -7.02
N ASN A 157 -5.39 -14.88 -6.03
CA ASN A 157 -5.97 -15.31 -4.76
C ASN A 157 -5.77 -14.29 -3.60
N VAL A 158 -5.17 -13.13 -3.89
CA VAL A 158 -4.94 -12.08 -2.88
C VAL A 158 -5.97 -10.96 -3.07
N GLU A 159 -6.58 -10.54 -1.97
CA GLU A 159 -7.56 -9.44 -1.98
C GLU A 159 -7.36 -8.53 -0.78
N TYR A 160 -7.38 -7.21 -1.02
CA TYR A 160 -7.24 -6.17 -0.01
C TYR A 160 -8.45 -5.23 -0.06
N GLU A 161 -9.01 -4.91 1.12
CA GLU A 161 -9.92 -3.78 1.25
C GLU A 161 -9.12 -2.47 1.23
N ILE A 162 -9.37 -1.63 0.22
CA ILE A 162 -8.56 -0.44 -0.07
C ILE A 162 -8.89 0.71 0.88
N LYS A 163 -10.15 0.82 1.33
CA LYS A 163 -10.62 1.92 2.18
C LYS A 163 -9.83 2.04 3.50
N PRO A 164 -9.69 0.98 4.31
CA PRO A 164 -8.87 1.02 5.54
C PRO A 164 -7.40 1.38 5.28
N ILE A 165 -6.82 0.92 4.17
CA ILE A 165 -5.44 1.27 3.78
C ILE A 165 -5.32 2.78 3.55
N ILE A 166 -6.22 3.36 2.75
CA ILE A 166 -6.22 4.81 2.47
C ILE A 166 -6.42 5.62 3.75
N ALA A 167 -7.32 5.19 4.64
CA ALA A 167 -7.56 5.86 5.92
C ALA A 167 -6.29 5.91 6.79
N GLU A 168 -5.57 4.79 6.87
CA GLU A 168 -4.32 4.73 7.63
C GLU A 168 -3.22 5.59 7.00
N ILE A 169 -3.14 5.64 5.67
CA ILE A 169 -2.21 6.53 4.95
C ILE A 169 -2.53 8.00 5.20
N LYS A 170 -3.82 8.39 5.22
CA LYS A 170 -4.24 9.77 5.56
C LYS A 170 -3.83 10.13 6.98
N ARG A 171 -4.08 9.24 7.95
CA ARG A 171 -3.65 9.44 9.36
C ARG A 171 -2.15 9.67 9.48
N ILE A 172 -1.33 8.86 8.78
CA ILE A 172 0.12 9.03 8.77
C ILE A 172 0.50 10.36 8.09
N ASN A 173 -0.15 10.72 6.98
CA ASN A 173 0.09 11.97 6.27
C ASN A 173 -0.18 13.21 7.14
N GLU A 174 -1.26 13.22 7.91
CA GLU A 174 -1.58 14.31 8.84
C GLU A 174 -0.45 14.52 9.88
N ILE A 175 0.07 13.43 10.45
CA ILE A 175 1.23 13.51 11.36
C ILE A 175 2.45 14.10 10.64
N LEU A 176 2.72 13.64 9.42
CA LEU A 176 3.85 14.12 8.62
C LEU A 176 3.77 15.61 8.27
N LEU A 177 2.56 16.13 8.02
CA LEU A 177 2.34 17.56 7.76
C LEU A 177 2.64 18.39 9.02
N LEU A 178 2.16 17.97 10.19
CA LEU A 178 2.48 18.62 11.46
C LEU A 178 3.98 18.62 11.75
N GLN A 179 4.67 17.50 11.47
CA GLN A 179 6.13 17.42 11.61
C GLN A 179 6.84 18.37 10.63
N GLN A 180 6.35 18.50 9.38
CA GLN A 180 6.90 19.42 8.40
C GLN A 180 6.81 20.88 8.87
N GLU A 181 5.67 21.27 9.46
CA GLU A 181 5.47 22.59 10.06
C GLU A 181 6.39 22.83 11.27
N ASN A 182 6.69 21.78 12.04
CA ASN A 182 7.62 21.80 13.18
C ASN A 182 9.09 21.53 12.78
N GLY A 183 9.54 22.05 11.63
CA GLY A 183 10.95 21.94 11.20
C GLY A 183 11.43 20.52 10.87
N GLY A 184 10.51 19.59 10.60
CA GLY A 184 10.80 18.19 10.32
C GLY A 184 11.08 17.34 11.55
N ARG A 185 10.72 17.81 12.74
CA ARG A 185 10.92 17.09 14.00
C ARG A 185 9.78 16.11 14.28
N PHE A 186 10.12 14.94 14.80
CA PHE A 186 9.15 13.97 15.26
C PHE A 186 8.32 14.54 16.40
N ILE A 187 7.01 14.32 16.30
CA ILE A 187 6.05 14.66 17.34
C ILE A 187 5.66 13.33 17.99
N LEU A 188 6.04 13.15 19.25
CA LEU A 188 5.55 12.04 20.06
C LEU A 188 4.17 12.46 20.60
N LYS A 189 3.14 11.68 20.29
CA LYS A 189 1.80 11.85 20.86
C LYS A 189 1.61 10.87 22.01
#